data_AF-A0AAV9Z1L0-F1
#
_entry.id   AF-A0AAV9Z1L0-F1
#
_cell.length_a   1.000
_cell.length_b   1.000
_cell.length_c   1.000
_cell.angle_alpha   90.00
_cell.angle_beta   90.00
_cell.angle_gamma   90.00
#
_symmetry.space_group_name_H-M   'P 1'
#
loop_
_entity.id
_entity.type
_entity.pdbx_description
1 polymer ?
#
loop_
_entity_poly.entity_id
_entity_poly.type
_entity_poly.pdbx_seq_one_letter_code
_entity_poly.pdbx_strand_id
1 'polypeptide(L)'
;HPNWCVLCVYYLVAFLHTKHRTTFRACALILICLAFLLSSIAGNLVGDVKMPRTLTTIWSKLGIKDEFAVHPVCSGCHRIFSPDTGPKSFCPNCEEEVFGPPIEMTDLVDLLLEENVEKPPPKPQPNLVAPIQLLSEGLRGFFKRPGMVSAVNAWKDTKDDPNGDFRRIQDGEAWKTIKGPDGTSFFSGPGSEKEIRLGVSFGFDWYV
;
A
#
# COMPACT_ATOMS: atom_id res chain seq x y z
N HIS A 1 10.08 4.05 -19.94
CA HIS A 1 11.05 3.19 -20.64
C HIS A 1 11.07 3.63 -22.11
N PRO A 2 12.23 3.75 -22.79
CA PRO A 2 12.29 4.27 -24.16
C PRO A 2 11.64 3.34 -25.19
N ASN A 3 11.70 2.03 -24.98
CA ASN A 3 11.03 1.03 -25.82
C ASN A 3 9.55 0.87 -25.43
N TRP A 4 8.65 1.08 -26.39
CA TRP A 4 7.18 1.01 -26.22
C TRP A 4 6.69 -0.41 -25.91
N CYS A 5 7.30 -1.46 -26.49
CA CYS A 5 6.93 -2.85 -26.22
C CYS A 5 7.09 -3.17 -24.73
N VAL A 6 8.21 -2.72 -24.15
CA VAL A 6 8.51 -2.90 -22.73
C VAL A 6 7.51 -2.14 -21.86
N LEU A 7 7.12 -0.93 -22.25
CA LEU A 7 6.04 -0.19 -21.57
C LEU A 7 4.70 -0.93 -21.62
N CYS A 8 4.32 -1.51 -22.78
CA CYS A 8 3.10 -2.30 -22.89
C CYS A 8 3.10 -3.48 -21.92
N VAL A 9 4.24 -4.16 -21.76
CA VAL A 9 4.37 -5.23 -20.75
C VAL A 9 4.25 -4.69 -19.33
N TYR A 10 4.80 -3.52 -19.03
CA TYR A 10 4.67 -2.90 -17.70
C TYR A 10 3.20 -2.67 -17.36
N TYR A 11 2.46 -2.05 -18.28
CA TYR A 11 1.04 -1.78 -18.09
C TYR A 11 0.20 -3.07 -18.04
N LEU A 12 0.49 -4.06 -18.88
CA LEU A 12 -0.21 -5.34 -18.85
C LEU A 12 -0.07 -6.05 -17.50
N VAL A 13 1.16 -6.19 -17.00
CA VAL A 13 1.42 -6.89 -15.74
C VAL A 13 0.87 -6.10 -14.55
N ALA A 14 1.00 -4.77 -14.56
CA ALA A 14 0.39 -3.91 -13.55
C ALA A 14 -1.15 -4.01 -13.57
N PHE A 15 -1.76 -4.04 -14.74
CA PHE A 15 -3.22 -4.19 -14.91
C PHE A 15 -3.69 -5.57 -14.41
N LEU A 16 -3.01 -6.65 -14.79
CA LEU A 16 -3.35 -8.00 -14.33
C LEU A 16 -3.29 -8.09 -12.81
N HIS A 17 -2.22 -7.56 -12.21
CA HIS A 17 -2.09 -7.55 -10.76
C HIS A 17 -3.21 -6.74 -10.07
N THR A 18 -3.45 -5.52 -10.52
CA THR A 18 -4.44 -4.61 -9.90
C THR A 18 -5.89 -5.01 -10.13
N LYS A 19 -6.24 -5.47 -11.34
CA LYS A 19 -7.62 -5.82 -11.71
C LYS A 19 -7.98 -7.25 -11.35
N HIS A 20 -7.06 -8.19 -11.55
CA HIS A 20 -7.31 -9.63 -11.39
C HIS A 20 -6.62 -10.24 -10.15
N ARG A 21 -5.98 -9.43 -9.31
CA ARG A 21 -5.28 -9.87 -8.08
C ARG A 21 -4.26 -10.98 -8.34
N THR A 22 -3.62 -10.95 -9.51
CA THR A 22 -2.59 -11.92 -9.87
C THR A 22 -1.46 -11.91 -8.83
N THR A 23 -1.07 -13.07 -8.32
CA THR A 23 -0.03 -13.17 -7.29
C THR A 23 1.33 -12.69 -7.80
N PHE A 24 2.20 -12.22 -6.90
CA PHE A 24 3.55 -11.77 -7.25
C PHE A 24 4.36 -12.83 -8.02
N ARG A 25 4.22 -14.11 -7.64
CA ARG A 25 4.87 -15.23 -8.32
C ARG A 25 4.36 -15.40 -9.75
N ALA A 26 3.05 -15.32 -9.97
CA ALA A 26 2.48 -15.40 -11.32
C ALA A 26 2.92 -14.20 -12.18
N CYS A 27 2.97 -12.98 -11.62
CA CYS A 27 3.52 -11.82 -12.32
C CYS A 27 5.00 -12.02 -12.72
N ALA A 28 5.83 -12.57 -11.84
CA ALA A 28 7.23 -12.87 -12.15
C ALA A 28 7.36 -13.90 -13.29
N LEU A 29 6.57 -14.97 -13.25
CA LEU A 29 6.53 -15.98 -14.33
C LEU A 29 6.11 -15.36 -15.67
N ILE A 30 5.06 -14.53 -15.67
CA ILE A 30 4.62 -13.83 -16.89
C ILE A 30 5.75 -12.96 -17.46
N LEU A 31 6.49 -12.24 -16.61
CA LEU A 31 7.60 -11.41 -17.04
C LEU A 31 8.75 -12.22 -17.64
N ILE A 32 9.10 -13.35 -17.03
CA ILE A 32 10.14 -14.25 -17.55
C ILE A 32 9.71 -14.82 -18.91
N CYS A 33 8.48 -15.32 -19.03
CA CYS A 33 7.95 -15.84 -20.29
C CYS A 33 7.94 -14.78 -21.39
N LEU A 34 7.47 -13.56 -21.09
CA LEU A 34 7.45 -12.46 -22.04
C LEU A 34 8.87 -12.02 -22.43
N ALA A 35 9.81 -11.96 -21.48
CA ALA A 35 11.20 -11.67 -21.76
C ALA A 35 11.80 -12.70 -22.75
N PHE A 36 11.55 -13.98 -22.51
CA PHE A 36 12.03 -15.07 -23.38
C PHE A 36 11.41 -15.00 -24.78
N LEU A 37 10.09 -14.82 -24.89
CA LEU A 37 9.38 -14.71 -26.16
C LEU A 37 9.82 -13.49 -26.97
N LEU A 38 9.98 -12.34 -26.32
CA LEU A 38 10.44 -11.12 -26.99
C LEU A 38 11.90 -11.26 -27.43
N SER A 39 12.74 -11.95 -26.65
CA SER A 39 14.14 -12.19 -27.03
C SER A 39 14.25 -13.15 -28.22
N SER A 40 13.43 -14.20 -28.27
CA SER A 40 13.48 -15.20 -29.33
C SER A 40 12.86 -14.74 -30.65
N ILE A 41 11.75 -13.99 -30.60
CA ILE A 41 11.03 -13.53 -31.81
C ILE A 41 11.59 -12.21 -32.32
N ALA A 42 12.00 -11.33 -31.41
CA ALA A 42 12.22 -9.92 -31.71
C ALA A 42 13.66 -9.47 -31.41
N GLY A 43 14.65 -10.36 -31.56
CA GLY A 43 16.06 -10.13 -31.22
C GLY A 43 16.68 -8.81 -31.73
N ASN A 44 16.11 -8.21 -32.80
CA ASN A 44 16.52 -6.89 -33.32
C ASN A 44 15.65 -5.70 -32.84
N LEU A 45 14.45 -5.95 -32.32
CA LEU A 45 13.44 -4.94 -31.95
C LEU A 45 13.58 -4.46 -30.50
N VAL A 46 14.12 -5.31 -29.63
CA VAL A 46 14.29 -5.00 -28.20
C VAL A 46 15.71 -4.55 -27.88
N GLY A 47 16.72 -4.90 -28.70
CA GLY A 47 18.12 -4.57 -28.42
C GLY A 47 18.60 -5.14 -27.07
N ASP A 48 19.72 -4.64 -26.55
CA ASP A 48 20.26 -5.00 -25.23
C ASP A 48 19.47 -4.35 -24.07
N VAL A 49 18.14 -4.45 -24.11
CA VAL A 49 17.26 -3.86 -23.11
C VAL A 49 16.91 -4.89 -22.05
N LYS A 50 17.32 -4.60 -20.82
CA LYS A 50 17.03 -5.43 -19.64
C LYS A 50 15.54 -5.37 -19.26
N MET A 51 14.83 -6.48 -19.48
CA MET A 51 13.43 -6.65 -19.08
C MET A 51 13.30 -6.72 -17.53
N PRO A 52 12.27 -6.11 -16.91
CA PRO A 52 12.06 -6.28 -15.47
C PRO A 52 11.70 -7.73 -15.16
N ARG A 53 12.24 -8.23 -14.05
CA ARG A 53 11.99 -9.60 -13.57
C ARG A 53 10.95 -9.66 -12.45
N THR A 54 10.65 -8.53 -11.82
CA THR A 54 9.74 -8.45 -10.67
C THR A 54 8.70 -7.35 -10.81
N LEU A 55 7.54 -7.56 -10.19
CA LEU A 55 6.48 -6.55 -10.12
C LEU A 55 6.95 -5.26 -9.42
N THR A 56 7.79 -5.40 -8.37
CA THR A 56 8.39 -4.26 -7.67
C THR A 56 9.23 -3.36 -8.59
N THR A 57 9.96 -3.97 -9.53
CA THR A 57 10.71 -3.22 -10.56
C THR A 57 9.75 -2.45 -11.47
N ILE A 58 8.64 -3.06 -11.88
CA ILE A 58 7.63 -2.42 -12.72
C ILE A 58 7.00 -1.23 -12.01
N TRP A 59 6.57 -1.41 -10.76
CA TRP A 59 5.99 -0.34 -9.95
C TRP A 59 6.95 0.83 -9.80
N SER A 60 8.20 0.55 -9.45
CA SER A 60 9.27 1.57 -9.37
C SER A 60 9.43 2.32 -10.70
N LYS A 61 9.44 1.61 -11.84
CA LYS A 61 9.58 2.22 -13.18
C LYS A 61 8.34 3.00 -13.64
N LEU A 62 7.15 2.60 -13.20
CA LEU A 62 5.90 3.33 -13.45
C LEU A 62 5.69 4.51 -12.48
N GLY A 63 6.59 4.69 -11.49
CA GLY A 63 6.42 5.69 -10.44
C GLY A 63 5.26 5.37 -9.49
N ILE A 64 4.75 4.13 -9.52
CA ILE A 64 3.77 3.64 -8.56
C ILE A 64 4.56 3.32 -7.29
N LYS A 65 4.46 4.21 -6.31
CA LYS A 65 5.05 3.99 -4.99
C LYS A 65 3.96 3.52 -4.07
N ASP A 66 4.25 2.46 -3.33
CA ASP A 66 3.45 2.09 -2.20
C ASP A 66 3.87 2.96 -1.01
N GLU A 67 2.91 3.63 -0.37
CA GLU A 67 3.18 4.55 0.75
C GLU A 67 2.97 3.87 2.11
N PHE A 68 2.89 2.53 2.13
CA PHE A 68 2.86 1.78 3.39
C PHE A 68 4.28 1.52 3.90
N ALA A 69 4.50 1.80 5.18
CA ALA A 69 5.61 1.23 5.92
C ALA A 69 5.29 -0.23 6.26
N VAL A 70 6.23 -1.13 6.02
CA VAL A 70 6.08 -2.55 6.40
C VAL A 70 6.62 -2.70 7.81
N HIS A 71 5.75 -3.07 8.75
CA HIS A 71 6.10 -3.24 10.15
C HIS A 71 6.17 -4.72 10.54
N PRO A 72 7.19 -5.15 11.30
CA PRO A 72 7.22 -6.48 11.92
C PRO A 72 6.11 -6.63 12.96
N VAL A 73 5.58 -7.84 13.11
CA VAL A 73 4.48 -8.16 14.04
C VAL A 73 4.81 -9.46 14.81
N CYS A 74 4.60 -9.53 16.14
CA CYS A 74 4.70 -10.82 16.87
C CYS A 74 3.62 -11.77 16.33
N SER A 75 4.01 -12.99 15.99
CA SER A 75 3.10 -14.06 15.55
C SER A 75 2.09 -14.46 16.62
N GLY A 76 2.47 -14.52 17.90
CA GLY A 76 1.58 -14.92 18.98
C GLY A 76 0.59 -13.84 19.45
N CYS A 77 1.02 -12.58 19.63
CA CYS A 77 0.18 -11.52 20.21
C CYS A 77 -0.15 -10.36 19.27
N HIS A 78 0.29 -10.42 18.01
CA HIS A 78 0.07 -9.40 16.98
C HIS A 78 0.54 -7.98 17.35
N ARG A 79 1.45 -7.85 18.33
CA ARG A 79 2.07 -6.56 18.65
C ARG A 79 2.94 -6.08 17.49
N ILE A 80 2.73 -4.83 17.08
CA ILE A 80 3.43 -4.17 15.98
C ILE A 80 4.73 -3.54 16.47
N PHE A 81 5.81 -3.70 15.71
CA PHE A 81 7.14 -3.19 16.01
C PHE A 81 7.55 -2.08 15.03
N SER A 82 8.59 -1.31 15.40
CA SER A 82 9.18 -0.32 14.48
C SER A 82 9.85 -1.02 13.28
N PRO A 83 9.88 -0.44 12.08
CA PRO A 83 10.60 -0.99 10.94
C PRO A 83 12.12 -1.14 11.22
N ASP A 84 12.67 -0.32 12.11
CA ASP A 84 14.08 -0.34 12.51
C ASP A 84 14.41 -1.42 13.58
N THR A 85 13.44 -2.27 13.92
CA THR A 85 13.64 -3.33 14.93
C THR A 85 14.68 -4.34 14.44
N GLY A 86 15.68 -4.61 15.29
CA GLY A 86 16.78 -5.50 14.96
C GLY A 86 16.34 -6.98 14.84
N PRO A 87 17.05 -7.79 14.04
CA PRO A 87 16.65 -9.17 13.72
C PRO A 87 16.70 -10.16 14.89
N LYS A 88 17.31 -9.80 16.02
CA LYS A 88 17.38 -10.63 17.23
C LYS A 88 16.38 -10.16 18.31
N SER A 89 15.34 -9.44 17.90
CA SER A 89 14.35 -8.92 18.84
C SER A 89 13.35 -10.01 19.25
N PHE A 90 13.09 -10.06 20.56
CA PHE A 90 12.03 -10.84 21.15
C PHE A 90 10.86 -9.95 21.50
N CYS A 91 9.66 -10.49 21.44
CA CYS A 91 8.50 -9.74 21.86
C CYS A 91 8.40 -9.70 23.39
N PRO A 92 8.17 -8.52 24.01
CA PRO A 92 8.10 -8.38 25.46
C PRO A 92 6.83 -9.01 26.09
N ASN A 93 5.86 -9.45 25.30
CA ASN A 93 4.60 -10.03 25.80
C ASN A 93 4.52 -11.54 25.60
N CYS A 94 4.92 -12.03 24.42
CA CYS A 94 4.87 -13.44 24.03
C CYS A 94 6.24 -14.15 24.22
N GLU A 95 7.34 -13.41 24.46
CA GLU A 95 8.74 -13.90 24.43
C GLU A 95 9.16 -14.63 23.14
N GLU A 96 8.31 -14.58 22.10
CA GLU A 96 8.60 -15.15 20.78
C GLU A 96 9.59 -14.29 19.99
N GLU A 97 10.37 -14.95 19.13
CA GLU A 97 11.21 -14.31 18.14
C GLU A 97 10.34 -13.60 17.08
N VAL A 98 10.58 -12.31 16.88
CA VAL A 98 9.86 -11.52 15.88
C VAL A 98 10.31 -11.88 14.46
N PHE A 99 11.56 -12.32 14.32
CA PHE A 99 12.19 -12.66 13.05
C PHE A 99 12.49 -14.15 13.01
N GLY A 100 12.23 -14.77 11.87
CA GLY A 100 12.58 -16.17 11.63
C GLY A 100 14.05 -16.32 11.24
N PRO A 101 14.54 -17.57 11.15
CA PRO A 101 15.87 -17.83 10.60
C PRO A 101 15.98 -17.25 9.18
N PRO A 102 17.19 -16.83 8.75
CA PRO A 102 17.41 -16.41 7.37
C PRO A 102 16.96 -17.52 6.42
N ILE A 103 15.97 -17.22 5.58
CA ILE A 103 15.54 -18.16 4.55
C ILE A 103 16.52 -18.04 3.40
N GLU A 104 17.33 -19.08 3.19
CA GLU A 104 18.07 -19.25 1.93
C GLU A 104 17.07 -19.63 0.84
N MET A 105 16.40 -18.63 0.28
CA MET A 105 15.53 -18.84 -0.87
C MET A 105 16.44 -19.01 -2.09
N THR A 106 16.66 -20.26 -2.50
CA THR A 106 17.08 -20.56 -3.86
C THR A 106 15.91 -20.22 -4.76
N ASP A 107 15.85 -18.98 -5.24
CA ASP A 107 14.85 -18.56 -6.20
C ASP A 107 15.00 -19.46 -7.43
N LEU A 108 13.91 -20.05 -7.94
CA LEU A 108 13.92 -20.80 -9.20
C LEU A 108 14.52 -19.96 -10.35
N VAL A 109 14.44 -18.63 -10.23
CA VAL A 109 15.06 -17.65 -11.13
C VAL A 109 16.59 -17.65 -11.01
N ASP A 110 17.13 -17.83 -9.81
CA ASP A 110 18.59 -17.92 -9.57
C ASP A 110 19.14 -19.26 -10.09
N LEU A 111 18.39 -20.35 -9.93
CA LEU A 111 18.75 -21.66 -10.49
C LEU A 111 18.73 -21.69 -12.02
N LEU A 112 17.90 -20.87 -12.67
CA LEU A 112 17.77 -20.83 -14.12
C LEU A 112 18.76 -19.90 -14.82
N LEU A 113 19.49 -19.04 -14.10
CA LEU A 113 20.26 -17.96 -14.72
C LEU A 113 21.75 -17.87 -14.34
N GLU A 114 22.29 -18.80 -13.54
CA GLU A 114 23.74 -18.96 -13.25
C GLU A 114 24.54 -17.64 -13.10
N GLU A 115 23.95 -16.59 -12.53
CA GLU A 115 24.68 -15.34 -12.27
C GLU A 115 25.47 -15.52 -10.96
N ASN A 116 26.75 -15.87 -11.09
CA ASN A 116 27.77 -15.92 -10.04
C ASN A 116 28.05 -14.54 -9.41
N VAL A 117 27.03 -13.94 -8.81
CA VAL A 117 27.16 -12.70 -8.05
C VAL A 117 27.21 -13.08 -6.58
N GLU A 118 28.30 -12.75 -5.89
CA GLU A 118 28.39 -12.81 -4.42
C GLU A 118 27.24 -11.99 -3.83
N LYS A 119 26.15 -12.65 -3.47
CA LYS A 119 25.01 -11.99 -2.83
C LYS A 119 25.32 -11.83 -1.35
N PRO A 120 25.03 -10.65 -0.75
CA PRO A 120 25.12 -10.49 0.69
C PRO A 120 24.22 -11.51 1.40
N PRO A 121 24.58 -11.93 2.63
CA PRO A 121 23.80 -12.91 3.36
C PRO A 121 22.34 -12.45 3.50
N PRO A 122 21.37 -13.37 3.36
CA PRO A 122 19.96 -13.02 3.40
C PRO A 122 19.63 -12.40 4.75
N LYS A 123 18.96 -11.24 4.72
CA LYS A 123 18.50 -10.58 5.95
C LYS A 123 17.38 -11.43 6.57
N PRO A 124 17.39 -11.63 7.90
CA PRO A 124 16.28 -12.27 8.60
C PRO A 124 14.98 -11.54 8.29
N GLN A 125 13.94 -12.29 7.93
CA GLN A 125 12.62 -11.75 7.65
C GLN A 125 11.74 -11.88 8.88
N PRO A 126 10.87 -10.89 9.17
CA PRO A 126 9.86 -11.03 10.21
C PRO A 126 8.97 -12.25 9.93
N ASN A 127 8.58 -12.95 10.98
CA ASN A 127 7.65 -14.07 10.88
C ASN A 127 6.26 -13.62 10.40
N LEU A 128 5.87 -12.39 10.77
CA LEU A 128 4.64 -11.74 10.34
C LEU A 128 4.90 -10.25 10.08
N VAL A 129 4.26 -9.71 9.06
CA VAL A 129 4.35 -8.28 8.70
C VAL A 129 2.98 -7.67 8.50
N ALA A 130 2.85 -6.39 8.82
CA ALA A 130 1.67 -5.59 8.53
C ALA A 130 2.08 -4.35 7.71
N PRO A 131 1.46 -4.09 6.54
CA PRO A 131 1.58 -2.82 5.88
C PRO A 131 0.76 -1.77 6.65
N ILE A 132 1.39 -0.66 7.03
CA ILE A 132 0.77 0.43 7.78
C ILE A 132 1.04 1.73 7.05
N GLN A 133 -0.01 2.52 6.84
CA GLN A 133 0.11 3.90 6.39
C GLN A 133 -0.54 4.78 7.44
N LEU A 134 0.16 5.84 7.84
CA LEU A 134 -0.40 6.79 8.78
C LEU A 134 -1.56 7.52 8.12
N LEU A 135 -2.65 7.70 8.87
CA LEU A 135 -3.79 8.45 8.36
C LEU A 135 -3.39 9.86 7.89
N SER A 136 -2.45 10.50 8.58
CA SER A 136 -1.92 11.82 8.19
C SER A 136 -1.24 11.82 6.82
N GLU A 137 -0.55 10.74 6.47
CA GLU A 137 0.09 10.56 5.15
C GLU A 137 -0.96 10.31 4.07
N GLY A 138 -1.91 9.40 4.34
CA GLY A 138 -3.02 9.12 3.44
C GLY A 138 -3.88 10.35 3.16
N LEU A 139 -4.19 11.14 4.20
CA LEU A 139 -4.93 12.40 4.07
C LEU A 139 -4.16 13.43 3.25
N ARG A 140 -2.83 13.51 3.40
CA ARG A 140 -2.01 14.41 2.58
C ARG A 140 -2.11 14.06 1.10
N GLY A 141 -2.00 12.77 0.75
CA GLY A 141 -2.18 12.30 -0.62
C GLY A 141 -3.59 12.55 -1.16
N PHE A 142 -4.61 12.35 -0.31
CA PHE A 142 -6.00 12.59 -0.63
C PHE A 142 -6.29 14.06 -0.95
N PHE A 143 -5.85 15.01 -0.12
CA PHE A 143 -6.10 16.45 -0.32
C PHE A 143 -5.27 17.08 -1.44
N LYS A 144 -4.18 16.44 -1.89
CA LYS A 144 -3.44 16.88 -3.09
C LYS A 144 -4.26 16.76 -4.38
N ARG A 145 -5.34 15.97 -4.39
CA ARG A 145 -6.19 15.80 -5.58
C ARG A 145 -7.01 17.07 -5.82
N PRO A 146 -6.99 17.63 -7.05
CA PRO A 146 -7.78 18.82 -7.37
C PRO A 146 -9.26 18.63 -7.02
N GLY A 147 -9.86 19.65 -6.41
CA GLY A 147 -11.27 19.65 -6.00
C GLY A 147 -11.59 18.92 -4.69
N MET A 148 -10.65 18.16 -4.12
CA MET A 148 -10.94 17.33 -2.94
C MET A 148 -11.30 18.14 -1.69
N VAL A 149 -10.61 19.27 -1.46
CA VAL A 149 -10.95 20.17 -0.35
C VAL A 149 -12.37 20.70 -0.46
N SER A 150 -12.81 21.06 -1.68
CA SER A 150 -14.18 21.52 -1.93
C SER A 150 -15.19 20.40 -1.72
N ALA A 151 -14.90 19.20 -2.22
CA ALA A 151 -15.76 18.04 -2.06
C ALA A 151 -15.95 17.66 -0.58
N VAL A 152 -14.86 17.69 0.21
CA VAL A 152 -14.93 17.46 1.65
C VAL A 152 -15.72 18.55 2.35
N ASN A 153 -15.57 19.82 1.97
CA ASN A 153 -16.31 20.91 2.62
C ASN A 153 -17.78 21.02 2.19
N ALA A 154 -18.21 20.33 1.14
CA ALA A 154 -19.57 20.41 0.60
C ALA A 154 -20.66 20.05 1.62
N TRP A 155 -20.33 19.26 2.66
CA TRP A 155 -21.28 18.96 3.73
C TRP A 155 -21.72 20.21 4.50
N LYS A 156 -20.89 21.27 4.57
CA LYS A 156 -21.19 22.51 5.30
C LYS A 156 -22.41 23.23 4.74
N ASP A 157 -22.65 23.09 3.43
CA ASP A 157 -23.77 23.71 2.72
C ASP A 157 -25.00 22.79 2.66
N THR A 158 -24.87 21.54 3.10
CA THR A 158 -25.94 20.57 2.94
C THR A 158 -26.91 20.65 4.11
N LYS A 159 -28.19 20.86 3.80
CA LYS A 159 -29.26 20.87 4.80
C LYS A 159 -29.56 19.46 5.30
N ASP A 160 -30.14 19.38 6.50
CA ASP A 160 -30.72 18.14 7.01
C ASP A 160 -31.90 17.68 6.13
N ASP A 161 -32.09 16.36 6.05
CA ASP A 161 -33.24 15.80 5.35
C ASP A 161 -34.53 16.15 6.12
N PRO A 162 -35.52 16.79 5.47
CA PRO A 162 -36.75 17.22 6.15
C PRO A 162 -37.60 16.04 6.65
N ASN A 163 -37.41 14.84 6.10
CA ASN A 163 -38.14 13.63 6.51
C ASN A 163 -37.45 12.89 7.68
N GLY A 164 -36.24 13.31 8.07
CA GLY A 164 -35.47 12.65 9.12
C GLY A 164 -34.78 11.36 8.68
N ASP A 165 -34.70 11.09 7.37
CA ASP A 165 -33.97 9.94 6.83
C ASP A 165 -32.46 10.11 7.04
N PHE A 166 -31.79 9.10 7.61
CA PHE A 166 -30.34 9.05 7.75
C PHE A 166 -29.71 8.48 6.48
N ARG A 167 -29.22 9.33 5.59
CA ARG A 167 -28.62 8.93 4.31
C ARG A 167 -27.11 9.13 4.26
N ARG A 168 -26.57 9.88 5.21
CA ARG A 168 -25.18 10.31 5.24
C ARG A 168 -24.61 10.15 6.65
N ILE A 169 -23.28 10.09 6.73
CA ILE A 169 -22.60 10.03 8.03
C ILE A 169 -22.88 11.27 8.88
N GLN A 170 -23.09 12.43 8.26
CA GLN A 170 -23.39 13.70 8.92
C GLN A 170 -24.76 13.72 9.61
N ASP A 171 -25.68 12.84 9.20
CA ASP A 171 -27.00 12.79 9.81
C ASP A 171 -26.93 12.17 11.22
N GLY A 172 -25.86 11.42 11.52
CA GLY A 172 -25.64 10.73 12.78
C GLY A 172 -25.46 11.65 13.98
N GLU A 173 -25.84 11.16 15.17
CA GLU A 173 -25.86 11.94 16.41
C GLU A 173 -24.49 12.55 16.75
N ALA A 174 -23.40 11.80 16.59
CA ALA A 174 -22.05 12.29 16.88
C ALA A 174 -21.69 13.56 16.11
N TRP A 175 -22.12 13.69 14.85
CA TRP A 175 -21.87 14.91 14.07
C TRP A 175 -22.65 16.12 14.60
N LYS A 176 -23.77 15.90 15.27
CA LYS A 176 -24.65 16.95 15.80
C LYS A 176 -24.29 17.35 17.24
N THR A 177 -23.74 16.43 18.02
CA THR A 177 -23.56 16.59 19.48
C THR A 177 -22.11 16.80 19.93
N ILE A 178 -21.11 16.39 19.14
CA ILE A 178 -19.70 16.59 19.52
C ILE A 178 -19.39 18.08 19.64
N LYS A 179 -18.79 18.45 20.78
CA LYS A 179 -18.36 19.82 21.07
C LYS A 179 -16.87 20.00 20.81
N GLY A 180 -16.50 21.16 20.28
CA GLY A 180 -15.12 21.60 20.17
C GLY A 180 -14.54 22.07 21.50
N PRO A 181 -13.24 22.42 21.53
CA PRO A 181 -12.58 22.94 22.73
C PRO A 181 -13.18 24.25 23.28
N ASP A 182 -13.87 25.00 22.43
CA ASP A 182 -14.60 26.23 22.74
C ASP A 182 -16.01 25.98 23.30
N GLY A 183 -16.43 24.72 23.42
CA GLY A 183 -17.76 24.32 23.86
C GLY A 183 -18.86 24.47 22.79
N THR A 184 -18.53 24.95 21.60
CA THR A 184 -19.45 25.04 20.46
C THR A 184 -19.51 23.72 19.69
N SER A 185 -20.45 23.57 18.75
CA SER A 185 -20.52 22.35 17.93
C SER A 185 -19.25 22.19 17.10
N PHE A 186 -18.59 21.03 17.23
CA PHE A 186 -17.39 20.71 16.46
C PHE A 186 -17.71 20.63 14.97
N PHE A 187 -18.90 20.21 14.55
CA PHE A 187 -19.30 20.29 13.14
C PHE A 187 -20.28 21.45 12.91
N SER A 188 -19.94 22.63 13.42
CA SER A 188 -20.59 23.88 13.05
C SER A 188 -20.24 24.23 11.59
N GLY A 189 -21.26 24.57 10.78
CA GLY A 189 -21.16 24.77 9.32
C GLY A 189 -20.22 25.90 8.88
N PRO A 190 -20.71 26.96 8.20
CA PRO A 190 -19.84 27.96 7.54
C PRO A 190 -18.92 28.75 8.50
N GLY A 191 -19.09 28.67 9.83
CA GLY A 191 -18.21 29.33 10.80
C GLY A 191 -16.78 28.77 10.87
N SER A 192 -16.47 27.67 10.19
CA SER A 192 -15.16 26.98 10.21
C SER A 192 -14.36 27.16 8.91
N GLU A 193 -14.34 28.34 8.31
CA GLU A 193 -13.72 28.55 6.98
C GLU A 193 -12.21 28.28 6.92
N LYS A 194 -11.51 28.40 8.06
CA LYS A 194 -10.05 28.27 8.12
C LYS A 194 -9.56 26.84 8.34
N GLU A 195 -10.44 25.89 8.62
CA GLU A 195 -10.06 24.49 8.91
C GLU A 195 -10.98 23.47 8.25
N ILE A 196 -10.41 22.30 7.95
CA ILE A 196 -11.16 21.15 7.45
C ILE A 196 -11.43 20.23 8.64
N ARG A 197 -12.71 19.99 8.91
CA ARG A 197 -13.17 19.06 9.95
C ARG A 197 -13.68 17.79 9.27
N LEU A 198 -13.09 16.66 9.65
CA LEU A 198 -13.36 15.35 9.07
C LEU A 198 -13.96 14.42 10.12
N GLY A 199 -15.11 13.83 9.81
CA GLY A 199 -15.54 12.60 10.49
C GLY A 199 -14.83 11.41 9.86
N VAL A 200 -14.07 10.66 10.67
CA VAL A 200 -13.35 9.46 10.23
C VAL A 200 -13.95 8.25 10.91
N SER A 201 -14.42 7.29 10.12
CA SER A 201 -14.86 5.99 10.62
C SER A 201 -13.74 4.97 10.46
N PHE A 202 -13.36 4.33 11.56
CA PHE A 202 -12.41 3.22 11.54
C PHE A 202 -13.17 1.92 11.74
N GLY A 203 -13.05 1.02 10.77
CA GLY A 203 -13.48 -0.37 10.91
C GLY A 203 -12.29 -1.20 11.37
N PHE A 204 -12.45 -1.90 12.50
CA PHE A 204 -11.50 -2.91 12.95
C PHE A 204 -12.14 -4.27 12.71
N ASP A 205 -11.60 -5.01 11.76
CA ASP A 205 -11.88 -6.43 11.61
C ASP A 205 -10.79 -7.18 12.37
N TRP A 206 -11.13 -7.62 13.58
CA TRP A 206 -10.24 -8.38 14.44
C TRP A 206 -10.91 -9.72 14.73
N TYR A 207 -10.12 -10.79 14.62
CA TYR A 207 -10.54 -12.11 15.05
C TYR A 207 -10.42 -12.14 16.58
N VAL A 208 -11.53 -12.45 17.27
CA VAL A 208 -11.56 -12.69 18.72
C VAL A 208 -11.33 -14.17 18.98
#